data_AF-A0A2N0VDX5-F1
#
_entry.id   AF-A0A2N0VDX5-F1
#
_cell.length_a   1.000
_cell.length_b   1.000
_cell.length_c   1.000
_cell.angle_alpha   90.00
_cell.angle_beta   90.00
_cell.angle_gamma   90.00
#
_symmetry.space_group_name_H-M   'P 1'
#
loop_
_entity.id
_entity.type
_entity.pdbx_description
1 polymer ?
#
loop_
_entity_poly.entity_id
_entity_poly.type
_entity_poly.pdbx_seq_one_letter_code
_entity_poly.pdbx_strand_id
1 'polypeptide(L)'
;MEYSAFKLNYKLVWVIVISSVLFSITALLSIFQQWVVPQVITHSAIILSAAAWLIVIGDMAYRKFYHKSLWVIFMVLFPSITPVVYLFQRSKLERIESKISI
;
A
#
# COMPACT_ATOMS: atom_id res chain seq x y z
N MET A 1 11.13 -5.60 23.44
CA MET A 1 10.40 -4.31 23.51
C MET A 1 9.24 -4.40 22.54
N GLU A 2 8.04 -4.48 23.08
CA GLU A 2 6.79 -4.70 22.35
C GLU A 2 6.32 -3.35 21.77
N TYR A 3 6.73 -3.04 20.54
CA TYR A 3 6.54 -1.72 19.95
C TYR A 3 5.12 -1.55 19.37
N SER A 4 4.23 -1.08 20.23
CA SER A 4 2.82 -0.68 20.01
C SER A 4 2.63 0.50 19.03
N ALA A 5 3.70 1.13 18.53
CA ALA A 5 3.64 2.44 17.87
C ALA A 5 2.94 2.45 16.49
N PHE A 6 2.72 1.28 15.87
CA PHE A 6 2.01 1.18 14.59
C PHE A 6 0.85 0.17 14.67
N LYS A 7 -0.02 0.30 15.69
CA LYS A 7 -1.35 -0.35 15.69
C LYS A 7 -2.30 0.37 14.71
N LEU A 8 -1.93 0.42 13.44
CA LEU A 8 -2.85 0.87 12.40
C LEU A 8 -3.97 -0.16 12.25
N ASN A 9 -5.22 0.30 12.30
CA ASN A 9 -6.37 -0.57 12.14
C ASN A 9 -6.33 -1.18 10.73
N TYR A 10 -6.26 -2.51 10.66
CA TYR A 10 -6.14 -3.24 9.40
C TYR A 10 -7.25 -2.86 8.41
N LYS A 11 -8.48 -2.58 8.89
CA LYS A 11 -9.59 -2.16 8.03
C LYS A 11 -9.31 -0.80 7.38
N LEU A 12 -8.78 0.15 8.14
CA LEU A 12 -8.45 1.49 7.64
C LEU A 12 -7.32 1.44 6.62
N VAL A 13 -6.30 0.62 6.88
CA VAL A 13 -5.19 0.41 5.94
C VAL A 13 -5.69 -0.14 4.60
N TRP A 14 -6.57 -1.14 4.62
CA TRP A 14 -7.16 -1.70 3.41
C TRP A 14 -8.04 -0.68 2.67
N VAL A 15 -8.82 0.14 3.38
CA VAL A 15 -9.61 1.21 2.75
C VAL A 15 -8.70 2.20 2.04
N ILE A 16 -7.64 2.68 2.70
CA ILE A 16 -6.68 3.62 2.11
C ILE A 16 -6.05 3.05 0.84
N VAL A 17 -5.60 1.79 0.89
CA VAL A 17 -4.92 1.14 -0.24
C VAL A 17 -5.87 0.83 -1.40
N ILE A 18 -7.10 0.39 -1.13
CA ILE A 18 -8.10 0.17 -2.19
C ILE A 18 -8.49 1.50 -2.82
N SER A 19 -8.74 2.53 -2.01
CA SER A 19 -9.03 3.87 -2.50
C SER A 19 -7.89 4.44 -3.34
N SER A 20 -6.62 4.28 -2.92
CA SER A 20 -5.49 4.76 -3.72
C SER A 20 -5.43 4.10 -5.09
N VAL A 21 -5.71 2.81 -5.19
CA VAL A 21 -5.76 2.09 -6.48
C VAL A 21 -6.90 2.59 -7.37
N LEU A 22 -8.11 2.74 -6.81
CA LEU A 22 -9.26 3.25 -7.56
C LEU A 22 -9.00 4.67 -8.09
N PHE A 23 -8.40 5.53 -7.27
CA PHE A 23 -8.02 6.88 -7.68
C PHE A 23 -6.92 6.86 -8.75
N SER A 24 -5.94 5.96 -8.66
CA SER A 24 -4.94 5.79 -9.72
C SER A 24 -5.55 5.30 -11.04
N ILE A 25 -6.53 4.39 -11.01
CA ILE A 25 -7.22 3.91 -12.22
C ILE A 25 -8.04 5.04 -12.86
N THR A 26 -8.80 5.78 -12.07
CA THR A 26 -9.59 6.92 -12.58
C THR A 26 -8.70 8.02 -13.16
N ALA A 27 -7.57 8.33 -12.51
CA ALA A 27 -6.56 9.24 -13.05
C ALA A 27 -6.00 8.72 -14.38
N LEU A 28 -5.68 7.43 -14.50
CA LEU A 28 -5.18 6.85 -15.75
C LEU A 28 -6.23 6.93 -16.87
N LEU A 29 -7.48 6.57 -16.59
CA LEU A 29 -8.58 6.64 -17.56
C LEU A 29 -8.83 8.06 -18.08
N SER A 30 -8.66 9.06 -17.21
CA SER A 30 -8.85 10.46 -17.58
C SER A 30 -7.85 10.95 -18.62
N ILE A 31 -6.61 10.45 -18.57
CA ILE A 31 -5.57 10.76 -19.54
C ILE A 31 -5.98 10.24 -20.93
N PHE A 32 -6.57 9.04 -20.99
CA PHE A 32 -7.00 8.44 -22.26
C PHE A 32 -8.24 9.12 -22.85
N GLN A 33 -9.19 9.55 -22.03
CA GLN A 33 -10.44 10.17 -22.50
C GLN A 33 -10.36 11.70 -22.61
N GLN A 34 -9.20 12.31 -22.32
CA GLN A 34 -9.04 13.78 -22.20
C GLN A 34 -10.08 14.43 -21.28
N TRP A 35 -10.62 13.67 -20.32
CA TRP A 35 -11.56 14.23 -19.37
C TRP A 35 -10.85 15.22 -18.46
N VAL A 36 -11.41 16.42 -18.34
CA VAL A 36 -10.93 17.43 -17.41
C VAL A 36 -11.26 16.94 -16.00
N VAL A 37 -10.37 16.15 -15.42
CA VAL A 37 -10.49 15.73 -14.03
C VAL A 37 -10.24 16.96 -13.15
N PRO A 38 -11.17 17.28 -12.24
CA PRO A 38 -10.96 18.34 -11.26
C PRO A 38 -9.63 18.15 -10.53
N GLN A 39 -8.83 19.21 -10.44
CA GLN A 39 -7.52 19.15 -9.79
C GLN A 39 -7.58 18.52 -8.38
N VAL A 40 -8.67 18.75 -7.65
CA VAL A 40 -8.91 18.16 -6.31
C VAL A 40 -8.80 16.63 -6.32
N ILE A 41 -9.32 15.96 -7.35
CA ILE A 41 -9.28 14.50 -7.48
C ILE A 41 -7.84 14.03 -7.71
N THR A 42 -7.09 14.72 -8.57
CA THR A 42 -5.68 14.42 -8.85
C THR A 42 -4.81 14.58 -7.61
N HIS A 43 -4.98 15.68 -6.86
CA HIS A 43 -4.23 15.90 -5.61
C HIS A 43 -4.58 14.84 -4.57
N SER A 44 -5.87 14.50 -4.44
CA SER A 44 -6.32 13.45 -3.51
C SER A 44 -5.71 12.09 -3.86
N ALA A 45 -5.65 11.74 -5.15
CA ALA A 45 -5.01 10.51 -5.63
C ALA A 45 -3.53 10.43 -5.25
N ILE A 46 -2.79 11.53 -5.44
CA ILE A 46 -1.37 11.62 -5.09
C ILE A 46 -1.17 11.46 -3.59
N ILE A 47 -1.95 12.16 -2.76
CA ILE A 47 -1.86 12.09 -1.29
C ILE A 47 -2.19 10.67 -0.79
N LEU A 48 -3.25 10.05 -1.31
CA LEU A 48 -3.63 8.67 -0.97
C LEU A 48 -2.54 7.68 -1.36
N SER A 49 -1.95 7.83 -2.54
CA SER A 49 -0.84 6.99 -3.01
C SER A 49 0.40 7.14 -2.12
N ALA A 50 0.76 8.38 -1.76
CA ALA A 50 1.86 8.66 -0.84
C ALA A 50 1.61 8.08 0.56
N ALA A 51 0.37 8.16 1.08
CA ALA A 51 0.01 7.54 2.34
C ALA A 51 0.12 6.00 2.29
N ALA A 52 -0.34 5.37 1.22
CA ALA A 52 -0.20 3.93 1.00
C ALA A 52 1.29 3.52 0.98
N TRP A 53 2.14 4.32 0.36
CA TRP A 53 3.59 4.12 0.36
C TRP A 53 4.21 4.20 1.76
N LEU A 54 3.86 5.23 2.53
CA LEU A 54 4.35 5.40 3.90
C LEU A 54 3.95 4.23 4.80
N ILE A 55 2.74 3.70 4.64
CA ILE A 55 2.27 2.51 5.38
C ILE A 55 3.17 1.30 5.08
N VAL A 56 3.47 1.07 3.80
CA VAL A 56 4.28 -0.06 3.33
C VAL A 56 5.74 0.08 3.79
N ILE A 57 6.33 1.27 3.63
CA ILE A 57 7.71 1.56 4.06
C ILE A 57 7.83 1.47 5.58
N GLY A 58 6.86 2.03 6.31
CA GLY A 58 6.81 1.92 7.77
C GLY A 58 6.79 0.46 8.19
N ASP A 59 5.87 -0.33 7.67
CA ASP A 59 5.77 -1.76 8.02
C ASP A 59 7.04 -2.55 7.64
N MET A 60 7.68 -2.24 6.50
CA MET A 60 8.96 -2.83 6.09
C MET A 60 10.14 -2.41 6.98
N ALA A 61 10.16 -1.18 7.48
CA ALA A 61 11.20 -0.70 8.38
C ALA A 61 11.17 -1.46 9.70
N TYR A 62 9.97 -1.70 10.23
CA TYR A 62 9.79 -2.33 11.54
C TYR A 62 9.85 -3.86 11.51
N ARG A 63 9.41 -4.52 10.42
CA ARG A 63 9.44 -5.98 10.32
C ARG A 63 10.75 -6.49 9.69
N LYS A 64 11.23 -7.64 10.16
CA LYS A 64 12.30 -8.41 9.49
C LYS A 64 11.70 -9.22 8.33
N PHE A 65 11.24 -8.52 7.29
CA PHE A 65 10.85 -9.17 6.05
C PHE A 65 12.08 -9.66 5.28
N TYR A 66 12.02 -10.89 4.78
CA TYR A 66 12.97 -11.40 3.80
C TYR A 66 12.78 -10.64 2.47
N HIS A 67 13.90 -10.20 1.86
CA HIS A 67 13.97 -9.49 0.57
C HIS A 67 13.36 -8.07 0.51
N LYS A 68 13.69 -7.19 1.47
CA LYS A 68 13.29 -5.77 1.45
C LYS A 68 13.63 -5.05 0.13
N SER A 69 14.78 -5.36 -0.46
CA SER A 69 15.21 -4.78 -1.74
C SER A 69 14.25 -5.10 -2.89
N LEU A 70 13.70 -6.31 -2.97
CA LEU A 70 12.73 -6.68 -4.01
C LEU A 70 11.45 -5.87 -3.89
N TRP A 71 10.98 -5.63 -2.66
CA TRP A 71 9.79 -4.81 -2.43
C TRP A 71 9.99 -3.35 -2.82
N VAL A 72 11.16 -2.78 -2.53
CA VAL A 72 11.50 -1.42 -2.96
C VAL A 72 11.53 -1.33 -4.49
N ILE A 73 12.11 -2.32 -5.18
CA ILE A 73 12.08 -2.38 -6.66
C ILE A 73 10.64 -2.46 -7.17
N PHE A 74 9.81 -3.30 -6.55
CA PHE A 74 8.39 -3.42 -6.89
C PHE A 74 7.65 -2.10 -6.69
N MET A 75 7.92 -1.36 -5.61
CA MET A 75 7.32 -0.04 -5.40
C MET A 75 7.66 0.91 -6.54
N VAL A 76 8.90 0.91 -7.04
CA VAL A 76 9.30 1.78 -8.16
C VAL A 76 8.63 1.36 -9.48
N LEU A 77 8.58 0.07 -9.77
CA LEU A 77 8.02 -0.44 -11.03
C LEU A 77 6.48 -0.40 -11.07
N PHE A 78 5.84 -0.69 -9.94
CA PHE A 78 4.39 -0.82 -9.80
C PHE A 78 3.89 -0.03 -8.57
N PRO A 79 4.01 1.30 -8.58
CA PRO A 79 3.73 2.17 -7.42
C PRO A 79 2.32 2.02 -6.87
N SER A 80 1.33 1.88 -7.74
CA SER A 80 -0.08 1.78 -7.36
C SER A 80 -0.47 0.39 -6.83
N ILE A 81 0.16 -0.67 -7.35
CA ILE A 81 -0.23 -2.06 -7.07
C ILE A 81 0.56 -2.63 -5.89
N THR A 82 1.80 -2.18 -5.70
CA THR A 82 2.69 -2.71 -4.66
C THR A 82 2.10 -2.66 -3.25
N PRO A 83 1.44 -1.58 -2.81
CA PRO A 83 0.82 -1.55 -1.48
C PRO A 83 -0.24 -2.64 -1.27
N VAL A 84 -1.02 -2.96 -2.31
CA VAL A 84 -2.03 -4.04 -2.25
C VAL A 84 -1.35 -5.40 -2.09
N VAL A 85 -0.39 -5.69 -2.97
CA VAL A 85 0.30 -6.98 -3.02
C VAL A 85 1.10 -7.20 -1.73
N TYR A 86 1.71 -6.12 -1.22
CA TYR A 86 2.42 -6.12 0.05
C TYR A 86 1.51 -6.51 1.22
N LEU A 87 0.36 -5.86 1.37
CA LEU A 87 -0.58 -6.17 2.44
C LEU A 87 -1.16 -7.58 2.32
N PHE A 88 -1.42 -8.03 1.09
CA PHE A 88 -1.89 -9.38 0.84
C PHE A 88 -0.83 -10.41 1.28
N GLN A 89 0.42 -10.24 0.85
CA GLN A 89 1.51 -11.14 1.21
C GLN A 89 1.80 -11.12 2.71
N ARG A 90 1.70 -9.95 3.35
CA ARG A 90 1.79 -9.81 4.81
C ARG A 90 0.75 -10.65 5.52
N SER A 91 -0.52 -10.55 5.16
CA SER A 91 -1.58 -11.34 5.83
C SER A 91 -1.39 -12.85 5.68
N LYS A 92 -0.84 -13.28 4.54
CA LYS A 92 -0.48 -14.68 4.30
C LYS A 92 0.68 -15.13 5.20
N LEU A 93 1.71 -14.31 5.36
CA LEU A 93 2.87 -14.61 6.21
C LEU A 93 2.49 -14.64 7.69
N GLU A 94 1.72 -13.66 8.18
CA GLU A 94 1.20 -13.64 9.55
C GLU A 94 0.39 -14.92 9.86
N ARG A 95 -0.42 -15.40 8.90
CA ARG A 95 -1.17 -16.66 9.04
C ARG A 95 -0.30 -17.92 9.03
N ILE A 96 0.85 -17.89 8.35
CA ILE A 96 1.79 -19.01 8.33
C ILE A 96 2.57 -19.04 9.65
N GLU A 97 3.07 -17.90 10.12
CA GLU A 97 3.74 -17.78 11.42
C GLU A 97 2.83 -18.26 12.55
N SER A 98 1.55 -17.90 12.55
CA SER A 98 0.58 -18.36 13.56
C SER A 98 0.30 -19.87 13.51
N LYS A 99 0.52 -20.53 12.37
CA LYS A 99 0.34 -21.98 12.22
C LYS A 99 1.58 -22.78 12.63
N ILE A 100 2.76 -22.18 12.48
CA ILE A 100 4.05 -22.81 12.82
C ILE A 100 4.35 -22.66 14.32
N SER A 101 3.78 -21.65 14.99
CA SER A 101 3.94 -21.47 16.45
C SER A 101 3.00 -22.35 17.30
N ILE A 102 2.44 -23.42 16.74
CA ILE A 102 1.67 -24.48 17.41
C ILE A 102 2.52 -25.75 17.37
#